data_AF-T0XY48-F1
#
_entry.id   AF-T0XY48-F1
#
_cell.length_a   1.000
_cell.length_b   1.000
_cell.length_c   1.000
_cell.angle_alpha   90.00
_cell.angle_beta   90.00
_cell.angle_gamma   90.00
#
_symmetry.space_group_name_H-M   'P 1'
#
loop_
_entity.id
_entity.type
_entity.pdbx_description
1 polymer ?
#
loop_
_entity_poly.entity_id
_entity_poly.type
_entity_poly.pdbx_seq_one_letter_code
_entity_poly.pdbx_strand_id
1 'polypeptide(L)'
;MCELFEWRSANGRLKEMSCRVAMLKMHRDGLIDLPAPRWARPRSYQVVATSAGDPQPEWGGTVNDLGQLKVVPVARGAPLRLWNEVVARHHYLGYKMLPGAQLRYFIRDGERLLGAMGFGASAWKVAPRDTFIGWSSEERQQGLHLIVGQSRFL
;
A
#
# COMPACT_ATOMS: atom_id res chain seq x y z
N MET A 1 20.61 -9.54 13.40
CA MET A 1 20.87 -9.54 11.94
C MET A 1 20.71 -8.16 11.33
N CYS A 2 19.50 -7.59 11.20
CA CYS A 2 19.36 -6.25 10.63
C CYS A 2 20.21 -5.19 11.36
N GLU A 3 20.25 -5.22 12.69
CA GLU A 3 21.11 -4.32 13.49
C GLU A 3 22.60 -4.58 13.23
N LEU A 4 23.04 -5.84 13.28
CA LEU A 4 24.44 -6.23 13.05
C LEU A 4 25.01 -5.71 11.72
N PHE A 5 24.19 -5.67 10.66
CA PHE A 5 24.59 -5.19 9.33
C PHE A 5 24.15 -3.74 9.05
N GLU A 6 23.62 -3.03 10.06
CA GLU A 6 23.02 -1.70 9.91
C GLU A 6 22.04 -1.62 8.72
N TRP A 7 21.30 -2.71 8.49
CA TRP A 7 20.42 -2.87 7.35
C TRP A 7 19.09 -2.14 7.59
N ARG A 8 19.09 -0.84 7.29
CA ARG A 8 17.98 0.10 7.55
C ARG A 8 17.30 0.60 6.27
N SER A 9 16.04 1.02 6.39
CA SER A 9 15.32 1.78 5.36
C SER A 9 15.60 3.27 5.48
N ALA A 10 15.20 4.05 4.46
CA ALA A 10 15.41 5.51 4.42
C ALA A 10 14.80 6.26 5.62
N ASN A 11 13.80 5.67 6.29
CA ASN A 11 13.21 6.20 7.51
C ASN A 11 13.90 5.71 8.81
N GLY A 12 15.10 5.13 8.72
CA GLY A 12 15.90 4.65 9.86
C GLY A 12 15.47 3.32 10.49
N ARG A 13 14.29 2.80 10.11
CA ARG A 13 13.78 1.52 10.64
C ARG A 13 14.57 0.33 10.07
N LEU A 14 14.64 -0.76 10.84
CA LEU A 14 15.27 -2.00 10.39
C LEU A 14 14.49 -2.62 9.22
N LYS A 15 15.22 -3.17 8.22
CA LYS A 15 14.64 -3.88 7.07
C LYS A 15 14.28 -5.34 7.40
N GLU A 16 13.49 -5.54 8.45
CA GLU A 16 13.17 -6.88 8.98
C GLU A 16 12.55 -7.80 7.92
N MET A 17 11.59 -7.30 7.13
CA MET A 17 10.94 -8.10 6.11
C MET A 17 11.90 -8.51 4.98
N SER A 18 12.74 -7.59 4.50
CA SER A 18 13.75 -7.90 3.48
C SER A 18 14.80 -8.88 4.01
N CYS A 19 15.26 -8.68 5.24
CA CYS A 19 16.20 -9.58 5.89
C CYS A 19 15.60 -10.98 6.07
N ARG A 20 14.34 -11.08 6.51
CA ARG A 20 13.66 -12.36 6.63
C ARG A 20 13.53 -13.07 5.28
N VAL A 21 13.17 -12.35 4.21
CA VAL A 21 13.11 -12.93 2.85
C VAL A 21 14.47 -13.44 2.41
N ALA A 22 15.54 -12.65 2.62
CA ALA A 22 16.90 -13.05 2.27
C ALA A 22 17.37 -14.27 3.06
N MET A 23 17.20 -14.28 4.39
CA MET A 23 17.56 -15.43 5.22
C MET A 23 16.78 -16.69 4.85
N LEU A 24 15.47 -16.58 4.58
CA LEU A 24 14.67 -17.71 4.13
C LEU A 24 15.13 -18.23 2.76
N LYS A 25 15.62 -17.36 1.86
CA LYS A 25 16.20 -17.79 0.59
C LYS A 25 17.52 -18.51 0.80
N MET A 26 18.44 -17.93 1.59
CA MET A 26 19.73 -18.56 1.93
C MET A 26 19.55 -19.93 2.57
N HIS A 27 18.56 -20.07 3.45
CA HIS A 27 18.24 -21.36 4.06
C HIS A 27 17.75 -22.40 3.04
N ARG A 28 16.84 -22.02 2.14
CA ARG A 28 16.37 -22.90 1.07
C ARG A 28 17.48 -23.30 0.10
N ASP A 29 18.48 -22.44 -0.06
CA ASP A 29 19.66 -22.69 -0.89
C ASP A 29 20.73 -23.50 -0.15
N GLY A 30 20.49 -23.89 1.11
CA GLY A 30 21.44 -24.67 1.93
C GLY A 30 22.64 -23.87 2.44
N LEU A 31 22.62 -22.54 2.35
CA LEU A 31 23.73 -21.68 2.81
C LEU A 31 23.74 -21.49 4.32
N ILE A 32 22.58 -21.58 4.97
CA ILE A 32 22.41 -21.47 6.42
C ILE A 32 21.29 -22.41 6.90
N ASP A 33 21.35 -22.81 8.17
CA ASP A 33 20.25 -23.52 8.82
C ASP A 33 19.44 -22.58 9.72
N LEU A 34 18.16 -22.41 9.42
CA LEU A 34 17.24 -21.64 10.25
C LEU A 34 16.44 -22.56 11.17
N PRO A 35 16.21 -22.17 12.44
CA PRO A 35 15.35 -22.94 13.33
C PRO A 35 13.91 -22.93 12.82
N ALA A 36 13.15 -23.95 13.22
CA ALA A 36 11.73 -24.03 12.92
C ALA A 36 10.97 -22.78 13.45
N PRO A 37 9.90 -22.33 12.77
CA PRO A 37 9.10 -21.20 13.22
C PRO A 37 8.51 -21.47 14.62
N ARG A 38 8.67 -20.51 15.55
CA ARG A 38 8.12 -20.63 16.91
C ARG A 38 6.60 -20.44 16.99
N TRP A 39 6.03 -19.76 16.00
CA TRP A 39 4.60 -19.43 15.98
C TRP A 39 3.97 -19.80 14.64
N ALA A 40 2.70 -20.20 14.72
CA ALA A 40 1.87 -20.43 13.56
C ALA A 40 1.74 -19.15 12.71
N ARG A 41 1.50 -19.34 11.41
CA ARG A 41 1.23 -18.20 10.53
C ARG A 41 -0.04 -17.48 11.01
N PRO A 42 -0.01 -16.16 11.18
CA PRO A 42 -1.23 -15.41 11.50
C PRO A 42 -2.27 -15.63 10.39
N ARG A 43 -3.54 -15.64 10.77
CA ARG A 43 -4.65 -15.71 9.81
C ARG A 43 -4.57 -14.56 8.83
N SER A 44 -5.03 -14.79 7.60
CA SER A 44 -5.15 -13.72 6.60
C SER A 44 -6.08 -12.64 7.14
N TYR A 45 -5.70 -11.38 6.92
CA TYR A 45 -6.56 -10.25 7.27
C TYR A 45 -7.88 -10.36 6.50
N GLN A 46 -8.98 -10.26 7.24
CA GLN A 46 -10.34 -10.24 6.70
C GLN A 46 -10.92 -8.85 6.90
N VAL A 47 -11.55 -8.33 5.84
CA VAL A 47 -12.31 -7.08 5.92
C VAL A 47 -13.63 -7.38 6.63
N VAL A 48 -13.96 -6.56 7.62
CA VAL A 48 -15.24 -6.63 8.33
C VAL A 48 -16.10 -5.48 7.81
N ALA A 49 -17.27 -5.82 7.27
CA ALA A 49 -18.26 -4.85 6.85
C ALA A 49 -18.93 -4.19 8.06
N THR A 50 -19.09 -2.87 8.02
CA THR A 50 -19.73 -2.02 9.01
C THR A 50 -20.63 -1.00 8.33
N SER A 51 -21.55 -0.37 9.07
CA SER A 51 -22.43 0.66 8.48
C SER A 51 -21.67 1.90 7.99
N ALA A 52 -20.43 2.12 8.46
CA ALA A 52 -19.61 3.25 8.04
C ALA A 52 -19.14 3.14 6.57
N GLY A 53 -19.09 1.93 6.02
CA GLY A 53 -18.77 1.67 4.61
C GLY A 53 -20.00 1.49 3.72
N ASP A 54 -21.21 1.78 4.21
CA ASP A 54 -22.42 1.66 3.41
C ASP A 54 -22.45 2.68 2.26
N PRO A 55 -23.09 2.32 1.12
CA PRO A 55 -23.30 3.27 0.04
C PRO A 55 -23.97 4.53 0.57
N GLN A 56 -23.39 5.69 0.23
CA GLN A 56 -24.02 6.97 0.52
C GLN A 56 -25.12 7.24 -0.52
N PRO A 57 -26.14 8.06 -0.21
CA PRO A 57 -27.16 8.46 -1.18
C PRO A 57 -26.52 9.01 -2.45
N GLU A 58 -27.13 8.71 -3.60
CA GLU A 58 -26.65 9.19 -4.89
C GLU A 58 -26.58 10.73 -4.90
N TRP A 59 -25.49 11.26 -5.44
CA TRP A 59 -25.29 12.69 -5.57
C TRP A 59 -26.01 13.21 -6.80
N GLY A 60 -27.04 14.05 -6.57
CA GLY A 60 -27.82 14.69 -7.64
C GLY A 60 -27.30 16.07 -8.07
N GLY A 61 -26.24 16.59 -7.43
CA GLY A 61 -25.66 17.90 -7.76
C GLY A 61 -24.61 17.85 -8.87
N THR A 62 -24.10 19.02 -9.25
CA THR A 62 -22.95 19.15 -10.14
C THR A 62 -21.64 19.13 -9.36
N VAL A 63 -20.51 19.05 -10.06
CA VAL A 63 -19.18 19.17 -9.43
C VAL A 63 -18.97 20.56 -8.81
N ASN A 64 -19.60 21.59 -9.36
CA ASN A 64 -19.48 22.97 -8.85
C ASN A 64 -20.19 23.16 -7.51
N ASP A 65 -21.10 22.25 -7.14
CA ASP A 65 -21.81 22.28 -5.86
C ASP A 65 -20.96 21.67 -4.72
N LEU A 66 -19.78 21.11 -5.02
CA LEU A 66 -18.83 20.62 -4.03
C LEU A 66 -18.01 21.79 -3.48
N GLY A 67 -18.14 22.09 -2.19
CA GLY A 67 -17.54 23.28 -1.59
C GLY A 67 -16.27 23.05 -0.76
N GLN A 68 -16.04 21.82 -0.27
CA GLN A 68 -14.99 21.51 0.70
C GLN A 68 -14.18 20.28 0.29
N LEU A 69 -13.84 20.18 -1.00
CA LEU A 69 -13.09 19.05 -1.54
C LEU A 69 -11.69 18.96 -0.90
N LYS A 70 -11.39 17.83 -0.26
CA LYS A 70 -10.12 17.54 0.39
C LYS A 70 -9.64 16.12 0.11
N VAL A 71 -8.33 15.98 -0.08
CA VAL A 71 -7.63 14.70 -0.11
C VAL A 71 -6.95 14.51 1.24
N VAL A 72 -7.46 13.59 2.07
CA VAL A 72 -7.01 13.42 3.45
C VAL A 72 -6.25 12.10 3.63
N PRO A 73 -5.04 12.11 4.24
CA PRO A 73 -4.30 10.89 4.54
C PRO A 73 -5.08 9.98 5.50
N VAL A 74 -5.05 8.68 5.26
CA VAL A 74 -5.71 7.68 6.12
C VAL A 74 -4.79 7.29 7.28
N ALA A 75 -5.22 7.63 8.49
CA ALA A 75 -4.54 7.22 9.71
C ALA A 75 -4.77 5.73 10.04
N ARG A 76 -3.92 5.18 10.92
CA ARG A 76 -4.08 3.81 11.45
C ARG A 76 -5.37 3.67 12.28
N GLY A 77 -5.82 2.44 12.49
CA GLY A 77 -6.99 2.15 13.31
C GLY A 77 -8.29 2.17 12.51
N ALA A 78 -9.31 2.86 13.02
CA ALA A 78 -10.64 2.90 12.40
C ALA A 78 -10.63 3.47 10.97
N PRO A 79 -9.92 4.57 10.64
CA PRO A 79 -9.88 5.10 9.27
C PRO A 79 -9.29 4.10 8.27
N LEU A 80 -8.22 3.38 8.64
CA LEU A 80 -7.63 2.35 7.80
C LEU A 80 -8.60 1.18 7.56
N ARG A 81 -9.34 0.75 8.59
CA ARG A 81 -10.35 -0.30 8.43
C ARG A 81 -11.47 0.14 7.49
N LEU A 82 -11.95 1.37 7.64
CA LEU A 82 -12.94 1.96 6.75
C LEU A 82 -12.42 2.03 5.31
N TRP A 83 -11.16 2.44 5.10
CA TRP A 83 -10.57 2.48 3.76
C TRP A 83 -10.50 1.08 3.13
N ASN A 84 -10.07 0.07 3.91
CA ASN A 84 -10.02 -1.31 3.42
C ASN A 84 -11.42 -1.82 3.06
N GLU A 85 -12.42 -1.44 3.86
CA GLU A 85 -13.83 -1.78 3.65
C GLU A 85 -14.41 -1.14 2.40
N VAL A 86 -14.24 0.16 2.21
CA VAL A 86 -14.69 0.91 1.04
C VAL A 86 -14.06 0.34 -0.24
N VAL A 87 -12.77 0.03 -0.21
CA VAL A 87 -12.10 -0.65 -1.34
C VAL A 87 -12.64 -2.07 -1.56
N ALA A 88 -12.95 -2.82 -0.50
CA ALA A 88 -13.51 -4.16 -0.63
C ALA A 88 -14.88 -4.16 -1.29
N ARG A 89 -15.72 -3.19 -0.94
CA ARG A 89 -17.11 -3.08 -1.40
C ARG A 89 -17.23 -2.54 -2.83
N HIS A 90 -16.46 -1.49 -3.14
CA HIS A 90 -16.72 -0.67 -4.32
C HIS A 90 -15.65 -0.78 -5.42
N HIS A 91 -14.42 -1.19 -5.10
CA HIS A 91 -13.40 -1.37 -6.13
C HIS A 91 -13.61 -2.72 -6.84
N TYR A 92 -13.60 -2.75 -8.17
CA TYR A 92 -13.84 -3.96 -8.96
C TYR A 92 -12.87 -5.14 -8.66
N LEU A 93 -11.66 -4.87 -8.17
CA LEU A 93 -10.70 -5.90 -7.71
C LEU A 93 -10.85 -6.33 -6.25
N GLY A 94 -11.77 -5.70 -5.52
CA GLY A 94 -11.90 -5.80 -4.07
C GLY A 94 -10.63 -5.42 -3.30
N TYR A 95 -10.66 -5.72 -2.01
CA TYR A 95 -9.52 -5.51 -1.13
C TYR A 95 -8.50 -6.64 -1.31
N LYS A 96 -7.26 -6.24 -1.60
CA LYS A 96 -6.07 -7.09 -1.48
C LYS A 96 -5.04 -6.32 -0.68
N MET A 97 -4.30 -7.02 0.16
CA MET A 97 -3.21 -6.41 0.92
C MET A 97 -2.22 -5.79 -0.07
N LEU A 98 -2.00 -4.48 0.06
CA LEU A 98 -1.02 -3.78 -0.76
C LEU A 98 0.38 -4.23 -0.33
N PRO A 99 1.30 -4.52 -1.26
CA PRO A 99 2.68 -4.85 -0.91
C PRO A 99 3.51 -3.59 -0.66
N GLY A 100 4.59 -3.74 0.12
CA GLY A 100 5.61 -2.69 0.29
C GLY A 100 5.13 -1.44 1.03
N ALA A 101 5.82 -0.33 0.79
CA ALA A 101 5.45 0.99 1.33
C ALA A 101 4.12 1.46 0.71
N GLN A 102 3.24 2.02 1.54
CA GLN A 102 1.86 2.31 1.17
C GLN A 102 1.42 3.68 1.64
N LEU A 103 0.67 4.37 0.80
CA LEU A 103 -0.09 5.56 1.15
C LEU A 103 -1.56 5.33 0.82
N ARG A 104 -2.44 5.88 1.64
CA ARG A 104 -3.89 5.77 1.48
C ARG A 104 -4.51 7.12 1.76
N TYR A 105 -5.49 7.48 0.96
CA TYR A 105 -6.22 8.74 1.06
C TYR A 105 -7.72 8.51 0.92
N PHE A 106 -8.49 9.33 1.60
CA PHE A 106 -9.89 9.57 1.28
C PHE A 106 -10.02 10.86 0.47
N ILE A 107 -10.97 10.88 -0.45
CA ILE A 107 -11.45 12.09 -1.13
C ILE A 107 -12.76 12.45 -0.44
N ARG A 108 -12.85 13.66 0.11
CA ARG A 108 -14.00 14.11 0.91
C ARG A 108 -14.51 15.46 0.48
N ASP A 109 -15.81 15.67 0.64
CA ASP A 109 -16.44 16.99 0.62
C ASP A 109 -17.15 17.18 1.97
N GLY A 110 -16.52 17.94 2.87
CA GLY A 110 -16.90 17.94 4.29
C GLY A 110 -16.84 16.53 4.89
N GLU A 111 -17.96 16.09 5.47
CA GLU A 111 -18.10 14.73 6.02
C GLU A 111 -18.42 13.67 4.97
N ARG A 112 -18.79 14.08 3.74
CA ARG A 112 -19.12 13.15 2.67
C ARG A 112 -17.85 12.46 2.18
N LEU A 113 -17.92 11.13 2.04
CA LEU A 113 -16.85 10.34 1.45
C LEU A 113 -17.15 10.18 -0.04
N LEU A 114 -16.34 10.82 -0.88
CA LEU A 114 -16.53 10.80 -2.33
C LEU A 114 -15.72 9.68 -3.00
N GLY A 115 -14.61 9.27 -2.40
CA GLY A 115 -13.74 8.27 -3.00
C GLY A 115 -12.54 7.91 -2.15
N ALA A 116 -11.72 7.00 -2.66
CA ALA A 116 -10.55 6.48 -1.97
C ALA A 116 -9.40 6.20 -2.94
N MET A 117 -8.20 6.61 -2.55
CA MET A 117 -6.97 6.37 -3.31
C MET A 117 -5.98 5.56 -2.49
N GLY A 118 -5.26 4.67 -3.16
CA GLY A 118 -4.20 3.88 -2.57
C GLY A 118 -2.98 3.85 -3.47
N PHE A 119 -1.82 4.16 -2.90
CA PHE A 119 -0.53 4.09 -3.58
C PHE A 119 0.35 3.04 -2.91
N GLY A 120 1.10 2.32 -3.73
CA GLY A 120 2.11 1.35 -3.32
C GLY A 120 3.48 1.74 -3.87
N ALA A 121 4.50 0.97 -3.47
CA ALA A 121 5.82 1.06 -4.07
C ALA A 121 5.74 0.85 -5.59
N SER A 122 6.58 1.57 -6.35
CA SER A 122 6.65 1.42 -7.79
C SER A 122 7.01 0.00 -8.22
N ALA A 123 6.38 -0.48 -9.29
CA ALA A 123 6.71 -1.78 -9.88
C ALA A 123 8.14 -1.78 -10.45
N TRP A 124 8.84 -2.91 -10.37
CA TRP A 124 10.28 -2.99 -10.71
C TRP A 124 10.59 -2.54 -12.15
N LYS A 125 9.82 -3.02 -13.14
CA LYS A 125 9.93 -2.58 -14.54
C LYS A 125 8.53 -2.31 -15.10
N VAL A 126 8.37 -1.17 -15.75
CA VAL A 126 7.14 -0.79 -16.45
C VAL A 126 7.59 -0.06 -17.71
N ALA A 127 7.52 -0.73 -18.87
CA ALA A 127 8.07 -0.17 -20.10
C ALA A 127 7.49 1.21 -20.46
N PRO A 128 6.16 1.46 -20.40
CA PRO A 128 5.62 2.79 -20.69
C PRO A 128 6.16 3.88 -19.77
N ARG A 129 6.27 3.61 -18.45
CA ARG A 129 6.85 4.54 -17.48
C ARG A 129 8.33 4.78 -17.78
N ASP A 130 9.07 3.71 -18.02
CA ASP A 130 10.51 3.76 -18.21
C ASP A 130 10.86 4.54 -19.48
N THR A 131 10.09 4.36 -20.56
CA THR A 131 10.20 5.14 -21.81
C THR A 131 9.79 6.61 -21.61
N PHE A 132 8.72 6.89 -20.85
CA PHE A 132 8.27 8.27 -20.62
C PHE A 132 9.29 9.09 -19.81
N ILE A 133 9.88 8.50 -18.76
CA ILE A 133 10.91 9.16 -17.96
C ILE A 133 12.22 9.28 -18.76
N GLY A 134 12.47 8.36 -19.71
CA GLY A 134 13.66 8.36 -20.56
C GLY A 134 14.94 7.90 -19.85
N TRP A 135 14.81 7.25 -18.69
CA TRP A 135 15.94 6.81 -17.88
C TRP A 135 16.56 5.48 -18.37
N SER A 136 17.87 5.34 -18.16
CA SER A 136 18.61 4.09 -18.29
C SER A 136 18.23 3.06 -17.22
N SER A 137 18.76 1.84 -17.33
CA SER A 137 18.51 0.79 -16.34
C SER A 137 19.11 1.12 -14.96
N GLU A 138 20.23 1.82 -14.95
CA GLU A 138 20.96 2.29 -13.78
C GLU A 138 20.22 3.43 -13.10
N GLU A 139 19.83 4.44 -13.87
CA GLU A 139 19.02 5.57 -13.37
C GLU A 139 17.67 5.10 -12.83
N ARG A 140 17.02 4.13 -13.49
CA ARG A 140 15.82 3.50 -12.93
C ARG A 140 16.10 2.90 -11.56
N GLN A 141 17.14 2.06 -11.43
CA GLN A 141 17.44 1.40 -10.15
C GLN A 141 17.67 2.41 -9.02
N GLN A 142 18.33 3.53 -9.33
CA GLN A 142 18.57 4.61 -8.38
C GLN A 142 17.31 5.41 -8.08
N GLY A 143 16.49 5.74 -9.08
CA GLY A 143 15.33 6.63 -8.96
C GLY A 143 14.02 5.94 -8.59
N LEU A 144 13.90 4.61 -8.71
CA LEU A 144 12.61 3.91 -8.58
C LEU A 144 11.91 4.14 -7.23
N HIS A 145 12.69 4.33 -6.17
CA HIS A 145 12.18 4.58 -4.82
C HIS A 145 11.49 5.94 -4.66
N LEU A 146 11.65 6.85 -5.63
CA LEU A 146 10.99 8.16 -5.70
C LEU A 146 9.65 8.11 -6.43
N ILE A 147 9.34 6.97 -7.07
CA ILE A 147 8.10 6.78 -7.81
C ILE A 147 7.10 5.99 -6.94
N VAL A 148 5.83 6.39 -6.99
CA VAL A 148 4.72 5.65 -6.39
C VAL A 148 3.81 5.08 -7.47
N GLY A 149 3.28 3.88 -7.25
CA GLY A 149 2.31 3.25 -8.13
C GLY A 149 0.90 3.38 -7.58
N GLN A 150 -0.04 3.92 -8.37
CA GLN A 150 -1.45 3.91 -8.01
C GLN A 150 -1.95 2.46 -8.00
N SER A 151 -2.36 1.99 -6.83
CA SER A 151 -2.83 0.62 -6.61
C SER A 151 -4.35 0.53 -6.53
N ARG A 152 -5.02 1.58 -6.05
CA ARG A 152 -6.48 1.67 -5.93
C ARG A 152 -6.94 3.08 -6.21
N PHE A 153 -8.04 3.20 -6.94
CA PHE A 153 -8.77 4.45 -7.14
C PHE A 153 -10.23 4.10 -7.38
N LEU A 154 -11.10 4.73 -6.60
CA LEU A 154 -12.55 4.63 -6.70
C LEU A 154 -13.19 5.90 -6.11
#